data_AF-A0A328RY88-F1
#
_entry.id   AF-A0A328RY88-F1
#
_cell.length_a   1.000
_cell.length_b   1.000
_cell.length_c   1.000
_cell.angle_alpha   90.00
_cell.angle_beta   90.00
_cell.angle_gamma   90.00
#
_symmetry.space_group_name_H-M   'P 1'
#
loop_
_entity.id
_entity.type
_entity.pdbx_description
1 polymer ?
#
loop_
_entity_poly.entity_id
_entity_poly.type
_entity_poly.pdbx_seq_one_letter_code
_entity_poly.pdbx_strand_id
1 'polypeptide(L)'
;MIIRGNILNVFTDEIYPGEIKINHGIIESIREVDDYFNDIIVPGFIDAHIHIESSMLTPSRFAEIALRHGTTGVVCDPHEIANVMGMEGIEYMLNDAKFAPLRFFFTAPSCVPSTHFETSGARIDSEDIDFLLKRDDFVALSEVMDYNGVITDDEEVISKINVAKKYDKPIDGHAPLLSGESLQKYVRYGITTEHECVSKAEALEKKRLGMKIMIREGSEAHMLEEFSNIPTDFIVTDDLKPEELFKGHLNVRLRKAVDLGMDPFEAIRKVTLNPAEHYGLNCGSISPGRNADLVFIDNLDDFRVKRVIINGNTIFKKQKVLYRANPLPLESTLKVECKTANDFDVKAENPNHKSAVVNLMRVVPNSIVTGRGQAKLTVDKGTVIPSVFEDVLKVSVVERYGGNTICNSFISGFGIKNGAIASSVSHDSHNIIVVGTNSQYMAEATNKIIENKGGLVAISNEEKMDLALPIAGLMSDCSVVEVAKVSAELNEMVYRMGCSLDSPFTTLSFMALPVVPEVKITNRGLFDVTKNEFMDIINHEE
;
A
#
# COMPACT_ATOMS: atom_id res chain seq x y z
N MET A 1 -4.01 -23.32 29.52
CA MET A 1 -3.21 -22.18 30.01
C MET A 1 -4.10 -21.27 30.83
N ILE A 2 -3.58 -20.64 31.89
CA ILE A 2 -4.30 -19.62 32.67
C ILE A 2 -3.50 -18.32 32.60
N ILE A 3 -4.20 -17.21 32.37
CA ILE A 3 -3.66 -15.85 32.34
C ILE A 3 -4.44 -15.01 33.34
N ARG A 4 -3.76 -14.11 34.06
CA ARG A 4 -4.40 -13.10 34.90
C ARG A 4 -3.85 -11.71 34.57
N GLY A 5 -4.69 -10.70 34.73
CA GLY A 5 -4.36 -9.30 34.50
C GLY A 5 -5.60 -8.41 34.56
N ASN A 6 -5.42 -7.11 34.38
CA ASN A 6 -6.55 -6.19 34.19
C ASN A 6 -7.10 -6.39 32.79
N ILE A 7 -8.33 -6.87 32.62
CA ILE A 7 -8.94 -7.15 31.32
C ILE A 7 -9.76 -5.92 30.90
N LEU A 8 -9.48 -5.38 29.72
CA LEU A 8 -10.35 -4.40 29.09
C LEU A 8 -11.47 -5.11 28.32
N ASN A 9 -12.71 -4.78 28.66
CA ASN A 9 -13.89 -5.33 27.99
C ASN A 9 -14.43 -4.32 26.96
N VAL A 10 -14.24 -4.64 25.68
CA VAL A 10 -14.63 -3.79 24.54
C VAL A 10 -16.15 -3.65 24.35
N PHE A 11 -16.96 -4.43 25.10
CA PHE A 11 -18.42 -4.35 25.06
C PHE A 11 -19.02 -3.40 26.11
N THR A 12 -18.33 -3.20 27.24
CA THR A 12 -18.87 -2.51 28.42
C THR A 12 -18.04 -1.31 28.87
N ASP A 13 -16.89 -1.07 28.23
CA ASP A 13 -15.99 0.06 28.51
C ASP A 13 -15.48 0.08 29.95
N GLU A 14 -15.15 -1.11 30.44
CA GLU A 14 -14.62 -1.34 31.78
C GLU A 14 -13.25 -2.04 31.72
N ILE A 15 -12.47 -1.81 32.78
CA ILE A 15 -11.26 -2.56 33.09
C ILE A 15 -11.43 -3.20 34.45
N TYR A 16 -11.28 -4.53 34.53
CA TYR A 16 -11.40 -5.27 35.80
C TYR A 16 -10.32 -6.35 35.92
N PRO A 17 -9.88 -6.68 37.14
CA PRO A 17 -8.95 -7.79 37.37
C PRO A 17 -9.63 -9.12 37.06
N GLY A 18 -9.06 -9.90 36.14
CA GLY A 18 -9.67 -11.16 35.69
C GLY A 18 -8.67 -12.28 35.42
N GLU A 19 -9.20 -13.50 35.40
CA GLU A 19 -8.53 -14.72 35.01
C GLU A 19 -9.14 -15.28 33.71
N ILE A 20 -8.31 -15.42 32.68
CA ILE A 20 -8.66 -16.00 31.37
C ILE A 20 -8.13 -17.43 31.32
N LYS A 21 -9.04 -18.41 31.22
CA LYS A 21 -8.70 -19.81 30.96
C LYS A 21 -8.69 -20.05 29.46
N ILE A 22 -7.58 -20.57 28.94
CA ILE A 22 -7.38 -20.85 27.51
C ILE A 22 -7.16 -22.35 27.32
N ASN A 23 -7.90 -22.94 26.39
CA ASN A 23 -7.78 -24.34 26.01
C ASN A 23 -7.69 -24.46 24.48
N HIS A 24 -6.66 -25.16 23.97
CA HIS A 24 -6.40 -25.30 22.53
C HIS A 24 -6.47 -23.99 21.73
N GLY A 25 -5.93 -22.92 22.30
CA GLY A 25 -5.92 -21.58 21.68
C GLY A 25 -7.23 -20.81 21.70
N ILE A 26 -8.29 -21.37 22.31
CA ILE A 26 -9.59 -20.73 22.48
C ILE A 26 -9.78 -20.29 23.93
N ILE A 27 -10.41 -19.14 24.13
CA ILE A 27 -10.83 -18.66 25.45
C ILE A 27 -11.99 -19.54 25.93
N GLU A 28 -11.80 -20.28 27.01
CA GLU A 28 -12.80 -21.20 27.57
C GLU A 28 -13.70 -20.49 28.58
N SER A 29 -13.12 -19.69 29.46
CA SER A 29 -13.85 -18.96 30.51
C SER A 29 -13.09 -17.74 30.98
N ILE A 30 -13.83 -16.74 31.44
CA ILE A 30 -13.31 -15.54 32.10
C ILE A 30 -14.01 -15.42 33.45
N ARG A 31 -13.25 -15.11 34.49
CA ARG A 31 -13.82 -14.78 35.81
C ARG A 31 -13.08 -13.62 36.43
N GLU A 32 -13.82 -12.76 37.13
CA GLU A 32 -13.24 -11.70 37.94
C GLU A 32 -12.44 -12.31 39.12
N VAL A 33 -11.38 -11.64 39.52
CA VAL A 33 -10.52 -12.03 40.64
C VAL A 33 -10.17 -10.82 41.51
N ASP A 34 -9.97 -11.03 42.79
CA ASP A 34 -9.52 -9.99 43.73
C ASP A 34 -7.98 -10.01 43.82
N ASP A 35 -7.31 -9.53 42.78
CA ASP A 35 -5.85 -9.45 42.65
C ASP A 35 -5.48 -8.08 42.04
N TYR A 36 -4.26 -7.59 42.33
CA TYR A 36 -3.74 -6.35 41.73
C TYR A 36 -2.74 -6.64 40.61
N PHE A 37 -2.90 -5.97 39.47
CA PHE A 37 -2.03 -6.09 38.30
C PHE A 37 -1.61 -4.71 37.77
N ASN A 38 -0.42 -4.64 37.16
CA ASN A 38 0.10 -3.41 36.57
C ASN A 38 -0.27 -3.24 35.08
N ASP A 39 -0.34 -4.35 34.33
CA ASP A 39 -0.57 -4.32 32.88
C ASP A 39 -2.07 -4.48 32.55
N ILE A 40 -2.49 -3.91 31.42
CA ILE A 40 -3.84 -4.07 30.85
C ILE A 40 -3.78 -5.09 29.70
N ILE A 41 -4.71 -6.03 29.70
CA ILE A 41 -4.94 -7.03 28.65
C ILE A 41 -6.06 -6.52 27.75
N VAL A 42 -5.75 -6.34 26.48
CA VAL A 42 -6.69 -5.95 25.42
C VAL A 42 -6.77 -7.05 24.36
N PRO A 43 -7.85 -7.13 23.56
CA PRO A 43 -7.87 -8.00 22.39
C PRO A 43 -6.72 -7.62 21.45
N GLY A 44 -6.17 -8.60 20.74
CA GLY A 44 -5.14 -8.32 19.75
C GLY A 44 -5.63 -7.40 18.63
N PHE A 45 -4.76 -6.48 18.20
CA PHE A 45 -5.15 -5.47 17.21
C PHE A 45 -5.26 -6.10 15.82
N ILE A 46 -6.20 -5.57 15.03
CA ILE A 46 -6.54 -5.98 13.67
C ILE A 46 -6.42 -4.74 12.80
N ASP A 47 -5.51 -4.79 11.83
CA ASP A 47 -5.48 -3.78 10.77
C ASP A 47 -6.51 -4.16 9.72
N ALA A 48 -7.49 -3.29 9.47
CA ALA A 48 -8.65 -3.64 8.66
C ALA A 48 -8.43 -3.41 7.16
N HIS A 49 -7.33 -2.76 6.78
CA HIS A 49 -6.96 -2.54 5.39
C HIS A 49 -5.46 -2.21 5.31
N ILE A 50 -4.70 -3.05 4.62
CA ILE A 50 -3.25 -2.88 4.43
C ILE A 50 -2.76 -3.60 3.17
N HIS A 51 -1.76 -3.03 2.53
CA HIS A 51 -0.95 -3.69 1.50
C HIS A 51 0.39 -4.09 2.11
N ILE A 52 0.63 -5.41 2.24
CA ILE A 52 1.87 -5.92 2.85
C ILE A 52 3.07 -5.54 1.98
N GLU A 53 2.87 -5.55 0.66
CA GLU A 53 3.85 -5.20 -0.36
C GLU A 53 4.41 -3.77 -0.18
N SER A 54 3.59 -2.82 0.28
CA SER A 54 4.00 -1.43 0.53
C SER A 54 5.00 -1.30 1.69
N SER A 55 5.09 -2.30 2.56
CA SER A 55 6.16 -2.42 3.56
C SER A 55 7.49 -2.90 2.99
N MET A 56 7.52 -3.28 1.70
CA MET A 56 8.65 -3.87 1.00
C MET A 56 9.15 -5.17 1.64
N LEU A 57 8.31 -5.85 2.42
CA LEU A 57 8.63 -7.07 3.14
C LEU A 57 7.66 -8.18 2.75
N THR A 58 8.18 -9.41 2.68
CA THR A 58 7.34 -10.60 2.60
C THR A 58 6.40 -10.73 3.82
N PRO A 59 5.23 -11.40 3.70
CA PRO A 59 4.30 -11.58 4.81
C PRO A 59 4.96 -12.07 6.11
N SER A 60 5.85 -13.06 6.01
CA SER A 60 6.59 -13.60 7.16
C SER A 60 7.49 -12.56 7.83
N ARG A 61 8.16 -11.70 7.05
CA ARG A 61 8.97 -10.58 7.56
C ARG A 61 8.13 -9.47 8.17
N PHE A 62 7.01 -9.12 7.53
CA PHE A 62 6.05 -8.18 8.07
C PHE A 62 5.54 -8.64 9.46
N ALA A 63 5.23 -9.93 9.61
CA ALA A 63 4.78 -10.49 10.88
C ALA A 63 5.83 -10.29 12.01
N GLU A 64 7.13 -10.46 11.75
CA GLU A 64 8.20 -10.29 12.75
C GLU A 64 8.20 -8.91 13.42
N ILE A 65 7.65 -7.89 12.78
CA ILE A 65 7.63 -6.52 13.27
C ILE A 65 6.23 -6.10 13.75
N ALA A 66 5.16 -6.40 13.00
CA ALA A 66 3.78 -6.07 13.39
C ALA A 66 3.39 -6.68 14.75
N LEU A 67 3.85 -7.92 15.03
CA LEU A 67 3.62 -8.61 16.30
C LEU A 67 4.28 -7.92 17.50
N ARG A 68 5.37 -7.16 17.29
CA ARG A 68 6.02 -6.38 18.36
C ARG A 68 5.15 -5.22 18.83
N HIS A 69 4.30 -4.76 17.91
CA HIS A 69 3.44 -3.60 18.03
C HIS A 69 1.99 -3.98 18.39
N GLY A 70 1.75 -5.24 18.77
CA GLY A 70 0.43 -5.69 19.26
C GLY A 70 -0.57 -6.06 18.16
N THR A 71 -0.18 -5.92 16.89
CA THR A 71 -1.02 -6.38 15.78
C THR A 71 -0.97 -7.89 15.71
N THR A 72 -2.13 -8.53 15.82
CA THR A 72 -2.29 -9.98 15.79
C THR A 72 -3.03 -10.47 14.54
N GLY A 73 -3.70 -9.55 13.83
CA GLY A 73 -4.33 -9.84 12.55
C GLY A 73 -4.24 -8.65 11.60
N VAL A 74 -4.29 -8.95 10.31
CA VAL A 74 -4.39 -7.97 9.23
C VAL A 74 -5.40 -8.47 8.20
N VAL A 75 -6.23 -7.55 7.69
CA VAL A 75 -7.06 -7.75 6.51
C VAL A 75 -6.28 -7.12 5.35
N CYS A 76 -5.70 -7.97 4.50
CA CYS A 76 -4.70 -7.53 3.52
C CYS A 76 -5.12 -7.83 2.09
N ASP A 77 -4.97 -6.83 1.22
CA ASP A 77 -5.20 -6.94 -0.21
C ASP A 77 -3.89 -7.16 -0.95
N PRO A 78 -3.68 -8.33 -1.57
CA PRO A 78 -2.47 -8.63 -2.32
C PRO A 78 -2.54 -8.12 -3.77
N HIS A 79 -3.21 -6.99 -4.04
CA HIS A 79 -3.42 -6.52 -5.42
C HIS A 79 -2.11 -6.15 -6.13
N GLU A 80 -1.08 -5.78 -5.38
CA GLU A 80 0.22 -5.36 -5.93
C GLU A 80 0.90 -6.56 -6.58
N ILE A 81 1.11 -7.64 -5.83
CA ILE A 81 1.69 -8.85 -6.40
C ILE A 81 0.75 -9.54 -7.40
N ALA A 82 -0.57 -9.37 -7.25
CA ALA A 82 -1.54 -9.88 -8.22
C ALA A 82 -1.41 -9.15 -9.57
N ASN A 83 -1.10 -7.85 -9.60
CA ASN A 83 -0.77 -7.16 -10.85
C ASN A 83 0.51 -7.71 -11.51
N VAL A 84 1.49 -8.18 -10.72
CA VAL A 84 2.73 -8.75 -11.27
C VAL A 84 2.54 -10.18 -11.80
N MET A 85 1.80 -11.02 -11.07
CA MET A 85 1.82 -12.49 -11.21
C MET A 85 0.44 -13.15 -11.25
N GLY A 86 -0.63 -12.39 -11.02
CA GLY A 86 -1.99 -12.90 -10.93
C GLY A 86 -2.15 -13.88 -9.76
N MET A 87 -2.88 -14.97 -10.03
CA MET A 87 -3.16 -16.02 -9.04
C MET A 87 -1.89 -16.66 -8.44
N GLU A 88 -0.79 -16.74 -9.19
CA GLU A 88 0.49 -17.26 -8.66
C GLU A 88 1.08 -16.34 -7.58
N GLY A 89 0.92 -15.03 -7.73
CA GLY A 89 1.34 -14.04 -6.74
C GLY A 89 0.51 -14.11 -5.46
N ILE A 90 -0.81 -14.26 -5.61
CA ILE A 90 -1.74 -14.42 -4.49
C ILE A 90 -1.40 -15.70 -3.70
N GLU A 91 -1.14 -16.81 -4.40
CA GLU A 91 -0.72 -18.05 -3.76
C GLU A 91 0.67 -17.94 -3.10
N TYR A 92 1.60 -17.16 -3.66
CA TYR A 92 2.86 -16.86 -2.96
C TYR A 92 2.61 -16.21 -1.59
N MET A 93 1.76 -15.17 -1.55
CA MET A 93 1.44 -14.45 -0.30
C MET A 93 0.83 -15.38 0.75
N LEU A 94 -0.14 -16.22 0.35
CA LEU A 94 -0.76 -17.22 1.22
C LEU A 94 0.29 -18.20 1.78
N ASN A 95 1.16 -18.71 0.91
CA ASN A 95 2.15 -19.72 1.29
C ASN A 95 3.23 -19.16 2.22
N ASP A 96 3.68 -17.91 2.02
CA ASP A 96 4.64 -17.26 2.91
C ASP A 96 3.99 -16.92 4.27
N ALA A 97 2.76 -16.38 4.23
CA ALA A 97 1.98 -16.01 5.42
C ALA A 97 1.68 -17.21 6.34
N LYS A 98 1.45 -18.39 5.77
CA LYS A 98 1.05 -19.61 6.50
C LYS A 98 2.02 -20.03 7.62
N PHE A 99 3.29 -19.66 7.50
CA PHE A 99 4.32 -20.00 8.50
C PHE A 99 4.49 -18.94 9.58
N ALA A 100 3.83 -17.79 9.45
CA ALA A 100 3.84 -16.74 10.45
C ALA A 100 2.72 -16.94 11.49
N PRO A 101 2.95 -16.55 12.75
CA PRO A 101 1.91 -16.61 13.78
C PRO A 101 0.91 -15.45 13.67
N LEU A 102 1.22 -14.38 12.92
CA LEU A 102 0.27 -13.32 12.62
C LEU A 102 -0.89 -13.90 11.79
N ARG A 103 -2.13 -13.45 12.04
CA ARG A 103 -3.27 -13.83 11.20
C ARG A 103 -3.33 -12.94 9.97
N PHE A 104 -3.33 -13.58 8.81
CA PHE A 104 -3.58 -12.91 7.55
C PHE A 104 -4.98 -13.30 7.09
N PHE A 105 -5.82 -12.29 6.94
CA PHE A 105 -7.16 -12.40 6.36
C PHE A 105 -7.09 -11.74 4.99
N PHE A 106 -6.95 -12.54 3.94
CA PHE A 106 -6.78 -11.98 2.61
C PHE A 106 -8.11 -11.43 2.09
N THR A 107 -8.05 -10.44 1.20
CA THR A 107 -9.17 -10.01 0.38
C THR A 107 -8.88 -10.35 -1.08
N ALA A 108 -9.91 -10.57 -1.90
CA ALA A 108 -9.73 -10.95 -3.30
C ALA A 108 -9.48 -9.67 -4.14
N PRO A 109 -8.34 -9.52 -4.83
CA PRO A 109 -8.01 -8.30 -5.58
C PRO A 109 -9.04 -7.99 -6.67
N SER A 110 -9.69 -6.84 -6.59
CA SER A 110 -10.85 -6.53 -7.44
C SER A 110 -10.45 -5.99 -8.83
N CYS A 111 -9.33 -5.25 -8.91
CA CYS A 111 -8.93 -4.43 -10.06
C CYS A 111 -7.51 -4.77 -10.54
N VAL A 112 -7.37 -5.94 -11.17
CA VAL A 112 -6.12 -6.38 -11.79
C VAL A 112 -6.37 -6.63 -13.29
N PRO A 113 -5.87 -5.78 -14.20
CA PRO A 113 -5.25 -4.47 -13.94
C PRO A 113 -6.27 -3.40 -13.48
N SER A 114 -5.78 -2.27 -12.96
CA SER A 114 -6.63 -1.11 -12.64
C SER A 114 -7.13 -0.37 -13.88
N THR A 115 -6.45 -0.48 -15.03
CA THR A 115 -6.95 0.02 -16.32
C THR A 115 -6.34 -0.70 -17.55
N HIS A 116 -6.92 -0.46 -18.73
CA HIS A 116 -6.45 -1.03 -20.01
C HIS A 116 -5.43 -0.15 -20.76
N PHE A 117 -5.11 1.05 -20.24
CA PHE A 117 -4.15 2.00 -20.84
C PHE A 117 -2.67 1.72 -20.52
N GLU A 118 -2.40 0.60 -19.85
CA GLU A 118 -1.06 0.15 -19.51
C GLU A 118 -0.93 -1.37 -19.65
N THR A 119 0.28 -1.88 -19.48
CA THR A 119 0.55 -3.32 -19.49
C THR A 119 0.85 -3.79 -18.07
N SER A 120 -0.07 -4.59 -17.51
CA SER A 120 0.12 -5.33 -16.26
C SER A 120 0.59 -6.77 -16.53
N GLY A 121 1.15 -7.42 -15.52
CA GLY A 121 1.67 -8.78 -15.61
C GLY A 121 0.59 -9.86 -15.63
N ALA A 122 -0.61 -9.53 -15.15
CA ALA A 122 -1.73 -10.47 -15.09
C ALA A 122 -3.10 -9.78 -15.19
N ARG A 123 -4.14 -10.62 -15.13
CA ARG A 123 -5.55 -10.23 -15.02
C ARG A 123 -6.20 -11.14 -13.99
N ILE A 124 -7.08 -10.59 -13.16
CA ILE A 124 -7.97 -11.35 -12.26
C ILE A 124 -9.40 -11.10 -12.72
N ASP A 125 -10.12 -12.16 -13.05
CA ASP A 125 -11.52 -12.10 -13.49
C ASP A 125 -12.51 -12.65 -12.45
N SER A 126 -13.80 -12.61 -12.76
CA SER A 126 -14.86 -13.09 -11.87
C SER A 126 -14.79 -14.58 -11.55
N GLU A 127 -14.19 -15.42 -12.41
CA GLU A 127 -13.97 -16.85 -12.12
C GLU A 127 -12.86 -17.02 -11.08
N ASP A 128 -11.77 -16.24 -11.20
CA ASP A 128 -10.70 -16.18 -10.19
C ASP A 128 -11.25 -15.70 -8.83
N ILE A 129 -12.09 -14.65 -8.83
CA ILE A 129 -12.76 -14.17 -7.60
C ILE A 129 -13.65 -15.26 -6.99
N ASP A 130 -14.37 -16.05 -7.80
CA ASP A 130 -15.20 -17.17 -7.30
C ASP A 130 -14.34 -18.24 -6.64
N PHE A 131 -13.20 -18.55 -7.23
CA PHE A 131 -12.23 -19.48 -6.65
C PHE A 131 -11.67 -18.98 -5.32
N LEU A 132 -11.27 -17.72 -5.24
CA LEU A 132 -10.71 -17.10 -4.02
C LEU A 132 -11.77 -16.99 -2.91
N LEU A 133 -12.93 -16.42 -3.20
CA LEU A 133 -13.98 -16.17 -2.22
C LEU A 133 -14.69 -17.43 -1.74
N LYS A 134 -14.46 -18.59 -2.35
CA LYS A 134 -14.87 -19.88 -1.78
C LYS A 134 -14.03 -20.33 -0.58
N ARG A 135 -12.82 -19.78 -0.41
CA ARG A 135 -11.87 -20.17 0.65
C ARG A 135 -12.11 -19.38 1.93
N ASP A 136 -11.79 -19.97 3.08
CA ASP A 136 -11.92 -19.31 4.38
C ASP A 136 -10.82 -18.27 4.63
N ASP A 137 -9.66 -18.41 3.95
CA ASP A 137 -8.55 -17.45 4.05
C ASP A 137 -8.88 -16.08 3.44
N PHE A 138 -9.91 -16.01 2.58
CA PHE A 138 -10.37 -14.78 1.93
C PHE A 138 -11.63 -14.26 2.63
N VAL A 139 -11.62 -13.05 3.17
CA VAL A 139 -12.72 -12.54 4.00
C VAL A 139 -13.59 -11.51 3.30
N ALA A 140 -13.13 -10.91 2.19
CA ALA A 140 -13.87 -9.89 1.43
C ALA A 140 -13.43 -9.85 -0.04
N LEU A 141 -14.26 -9.24 -0.89
CA LEU A 141 -13.77 -8.67 -2.15
C LEU A 141 -13.05 -7.36 -1.80
N SER A 142 -11.83 -7.21 -2.29
CA SER A 142 -11.02 -6.04 -1.95
C SER A 142 -11.57 -4.75 -2.59
N GLU A 143 -10.95 -3.64 -2.22
CA GLU A 143 -11.28 -2.29 -2.63
C GLU A 143 -11.64 -2.17 -4.10
N VAL A 144 -12.91 -1.85 -4.38
CA VAL A 144 -13.40 -1.68 -5.74
C VAL A 144 -13.03 -0.28 -6.24
N MET A 145 -11.77 -0.12 -6.66
CA MET A 145 -11.22 1.13 -7.22
C MET A 145 -11.80 1.49 -8.59
N ASP A 146 -12.26 0.51 -9.39
CA ASP A 146 -13.00 0.76 -10.63
C ASP A 146 -14.47 1.14 -10.33
N TYR A 147 -14.64 2.24 -9.58
CA TYR A 147 -15.95 2.81 -9.29
C TYR A 147 -16.66 3.28 -10.56
N ASN A 148 -15.92 3.64 -11.61
CA ASN A 148 -16.48 4.00 -12.91
C ASN A 148 -17.19 2.81 -13.55
N GLY A 149 -16.54 1.63 -13.57
CA GLY A 149 -17.15 0.38 -14.00
C GLY A 149 -18.44 0.06 -13.24
N VAL A 150 -18.47 0.30 -11.93
CA VAL A 150 -19.71 0.16 -11.12
C VAL A 150 -20.80 1.15 -11.56
N ILE A 151 -20.44 2.42 -11.81
CA ILE A 151 -21.39 3.46 -12.21
C ILE A 151 -21.90 3.25 -13.64
N THR A 152 -21.10 2.68 -14.53
CA THR A 152 -21.48 2.40 -15.92
C THR A 152 -22.05 1.00 -16.15
N ASP A 153 -22.20 0.21 -15.08
CA ASP A 153 -22.68 -1.17 -15.13
C ASP A 153 -21.80 -2.10 -15.99
N ASP A 154 -20.47 -1.97 -15.85
CA ASP A 154 -19.52 -2.87 -16.52
C ASP A 154 -19.76 -4.33 -16.11
N GLU A 155 -19.93 -5.21 -17.11
CA GLU A 155 -20.36 -6.58 -16.89
C GLU A 155 -19.37 -7.38 -16.03
N GLU A 156 -18.07 -7.14 -16.19
CA GLU A 156 -17.02 -7.86 -15.46
C GLU A 156 -16.94 -7.39 -14.01
N VAL A 157 -16.92 -6.07 -13.78
CA VAL A 157 -16.90 -5.50 -12.42
C VAL A 157 -18.13 -5.92 -11.63
N ILE A 158 -19.33 -5.84 -12.23
CA ILE A 158 -20.57 -6.27 -11.58
C ILE A 158 -20.58 -7.78 -11.32
N SER A 159 -19.97 -8.59 -12.20
CA SER A 159 -19.84 -10.04 -11.98
C SER A 159 -18.99 -10.35 -10.75
N LYS A 160 -17.84 -9.70 -10.56
CA LYS A 160 -17.00 -9.83 -9.36
C LYS A 160 -17.76 -9.46 -8.08
N ILE A 161 -18.51 -8.36 -8.10
CA ILE A 161 -19.37 -7.92 -6.99
C ILE A 161 -20.43 -8.97 -6.66
N ASN A 162 -21.06 -9.57 -7.68
CA ASN A 162 -22.09 -10.59 -7.47
C ASN A 162 -21.52 -11.89 -6.89
N VAL A 163 -20.27 -12.23 -7.20
CA VAL A 163 -19.56 -13.36 -6.57
C VAL A 163 -19.38 -13.12 -5.07
N ALA A 164 -19.00 -11.91 -4.63
CA ALA A 164 -18.89 -11.60 -3.20
C ALA A 164 -20.23 -11.77 -2.47
N LYS A 165 -21.32 -11.27 -3.08
CA LYS A 165 -22.69 -11.46 -2.56
C LYS A 165 -23.11 -12.92 -2.49
N LYS A 166 -22.73 -13.73 -3.48
CA LYS A 166 -23.01 -15.18 -3.51
C LYS A 166 -22.44 -15.89 -2.28
N TYR A 167 -21.30 -15.44 -1.76
CA TYR A 167 -20.65 -15.99 -0.57
C TYR A 167 -20.93 -15.23 0.73
N ASP A 168 -21.81 -14.22 0.71
CA ASP A 168 -22.14 -13.35 1.86
C ASP A 168 -20.89 -12.70 2.48
N LYS A 169 -19.93 -12.32 1.62
CA LYS A 169 -18.70 -11.65 2.03
C LYS A 169 -18.80 -10.14 1.78
N PRO A 170 -18.24 -9.30 2.68
CA PRO A 170 -18.16 -7.86 2.46
C PRO A 170 -17.47 -7.50 1.16
N ILE A 171 -17.77 -6.29 0.69
CA ILE A 171 -17.13 -5.68 -0.47
C ILE A 171 -16.52 -4.37 0.01
N ASP A 172 -15.20 -4.28 -0.08
CA ASP A 172 -14.47 -3.09 0.29
C ASP A 172 -14.50 -2.04 -0.83
N GLY A 173 -14.45 -0.77 -0.45
CA GLY A 173 -14.58 0.35 -1.39
C GLY A 173 -13.36 1.25 -1.44
N HIS A 174 -13.21 1.87 -2.60
CA HIS A 174 -12.22 2.89 -2.94
C HIS A 174 -12.85 3.81 -3.99
N ALA A 175 -13.41 4.93 -3.55
CA ALA A 175 -14.17 5.83 -4.43
C ALA A 175 -13.95 7.30 -4.09
N PRO A 176 -12.72 7.82 -4.19
CA PRO A 176 -12.41 9.22 -3.86
C PRO A 176 -13.30 10.19 -4.64
N LEU A 177 -13.79 11.24 -3.96
CA LEU A 177 -14.62 12.31 -4.52
C LEU A 177 -16.00 11.88 -5.06
N LEU A 178 -16.35 10.59 -4.99
CA LEU A 178 -17.63 10.09 -5.47
C LEU A 178 -18.76 10.58 -4.55
N SER A 179 -19.76 11.25 -5.13
CA SER A 179 -20.87 11.87 -4.40
C SER A 179 -22.21 11.73 -5.13
N GLY A 180 -23.31 12.10 -4.47
CA GLY A 180 -24.63 12.23 -5.08
C GLY A 180 -25.20 10.91 -5.63
N GLU A 181 -25.78 10.97 -6.83
CA GLU A 181 -26.44 9.80 -7.45
C GLU A 181 -25.45 8.67 -7.77
N SER A 182 -24.23 9.01 -8.19
CA SER A 182 -23.19 8.03 -8.50
C SER A 182 -22.73 7.29 -7.24
N LEU A 183 -22.55 8.01 -6.12
CA LEU A 183 -22.27 7.39 -4.83
C LEU A 183 -23.42 6.47 -4.36
N GLN A 184 -24.66 6.93 -4.48
CA GLN A 184 -25.82 6.09 -4.14
C GLN A 184 -25.87 4.81 -4.98
N LYS A 185 -25.49 4.88 -6.27
CA LYS A 185 -25.39 3.70 -7.14
C LYS A 185 -24.29 2.74 -6.64
N TYR A 186 -23.11 3.25 -6.30
CA TYR A 186 -22.01 2.47 -5.75
C TYR A 186 -22.42 1.74 -4.47
N VAL A 187 -22.99 2.46 -3.49
CA VAL A 187 -23.50 1.87 -2.25
C VAL A 187 -24.60 0.83 -2.51
N ARG A 188 -25.53 1.09 -3.44
CA ARG A 188 -26.60 0.16 -3.81
C ARG A 188 -26.07 -1.15 -4.40
N TYR A 189 -24.90 -1.13 -5.03
CA TYR A 189 -24.22 -2.34 -5.50
C TYR A 189 -23.65 -3.18 -4.36
N GLY A 190 -23.65 -2.71 -3.12
CA GLY A 190 -23.27 -3.47 -1.94
C GLY A 190 -21.83 -3.25 -1.50
N ILE A 191 -21.16 -2.20 -1.99
CA ILE A 191 -19.88 -1.77 -1.44
C ILE A 191 -20.11 -1.13 -0.07
N THR A 192 -19.37 -1.57 0.94
CA THR A 192 -19.70 -1.32 2.35
C THR A 192 -18.68 -0.47 3.11
N THR A 193 -17.48 -0.27 2.59
CA THR A 193 -16.41 0.48 3.25
C THR A 193 -15.81 1.53 2.35
N GLU A 194 -15.10 2.49 2.94
CA GLU A 194 -14.34 3.51 2.22
C GLU A 194 -13.12 3.93 3.06
N HIS A 195 -11.96 4.08 2.41
CA HIS A 195 -10.73 4.60 3.02
C HIS A 195 -10.18 5.85 2.31
N GLU A 196 -10.67 6.21 1.12
CA GLU A 196 -10.20 7.32 0.26
C GLU A 196 -10.99 8.64 0.40
N CYS A 197 -11.62 8.89 1.55
CA CYS A 197 -12.31 10.17 1.74
C CYS A 197 -11.29 11.32 1.78
N VAL A 198 -11.39 12.28 0.85
CA VAL A 198 -10.46 13.43 0.80
C VAL A 198 -10.96 14.65 1.59
N SER A 199 -12.16 14.56 2.17
CA SER A 199 -12.71 15.60 3.04
C SER A 199 -13.69 15.04 4.07
N LYS A 200 -13.88 15.77 5.17
CA LYS A 200 -14.92 15.46 6.18
C LYS A 200 -16.32 15.43 5.58
N ALA A 201 -16.62 16.29 4.61
CA ALA A 201 -17.94 16.38 4.00
C ALA A 201 -18.26 15.09 3.24
N GLU A 202 -17.30 14.57 2.48
CA GLU A 202 -17.39 13.31 1.76
C GLU A 202 -17.57 12.12 2.71
N ALA A 203 -16.73 12.00 3.74
CA ALA A 203 -16.87 10.93 4.72
C ALA A 203 -18.24 10.93 5.41
N LEU A 204 -18.76 12.11 5.76
CA LEU A 204 -20.10 12.23 6.34
C LEU A 204 -21.22 11.86 5.35
N GLU A 205 -21.07 12.17 4.07
CA GLU A 205 -22.02 11.74 3.03
C GLU A 205 -22.04 10.21 2.92
N LYS A 206 -20.87 9.59 2.74
CA LYS A 206 -20.71 8.13 2.64
C LYS A 206 -21.21 7.41 3.89
N LYS A 207 -20.89 7.95 5.07
CA LYS A 207 -21.37 7.42 6.36
C LYS A 207 -22.89 7.48 6.49
N ARG A 208 -23.54 8.56 6.04
CA ARG A 208 -25.01 8.70 6.05
C ARG A 208 -25.71 7.70 5.14
N LEU A 209 -25.03 7.24 4.09
CA LEU A 209 -25.52 6.20 3.18
C LEU A 209 -25.25 4.78 3.70
N GLY A 210 -24.61 4.64 4.87
CA GLY A 210 -24.39 3.36 5.54
C GLY A 210 -23.02 2.74 5.28
N MET A 211 -22.11 3.42 4.57
CA MET A 211 -20.74 2.95 4.44
C MET A 211 -19.98 3.08 5.77
N LYS A 212 -19.04 2.17 6.00
CA LYS A 212 -18.09 2.25 7.11
C LYS A 212 -16.85 3.02 6.67
N ILE A 213 -16.43 4.00 7.46
CA ILE A 213 -15.30 4.86 7.14
C ILE A 213 -14.05 4.34 7.84
N MET A 214 -13.04 4.00 7.05
CA MET A 214 -11.71 3.66 7.52
C MET A 214 -10.85 4.93 7.51
N ILE A 215 -10.29 5.32 8.66
CA ILE A 215 -9.32 6.41 8.69
C ILE A 215 -7.94 5.85 8.37
N ARG A 216 -7.36 6.26 7.24
CA ARG A 216 -5.98 5.94 6.88
C ARG A 216 -4.99 6.76 7.68
N GLU A 217 -4.10 6.06 8.37
CA GLU A 217 -2.94 6.64 9.03
C GLU A 217 -1.70 5.81 8.68
N GLY A 218 -1.34 5.88 7.40
CA GLY A 218 -0.21 5.20 6.79
C GLY A 218 0.95 6.14 6.50
N SER A 219 1.85 5.69 5.62
CA SER A 219 2.97 6.48 5.11
C SER A 219 2.59 7.44 3.99
N GLU A 220 1.48 7.16 3.32
CA GLU A 220 0.99 7.94 2.18
C GLU A 220 -0.23 8.81 2.53
N ALA A 221 -0.80 8.61 3.72
CA ALA A 221 -1.96 9.36 4.21
C ALA A 221 -1.93 9.53 5.74
N HIS A 222 -2.15 10.76 6.21
CA HIS A 222 -2.16 11.12 7.64
C HIS A 222 -3.50 11.73 8.08
N MET A 223 -4.56 10.93 8.04
CA MET A 223 -5.94 11.43 8.11
C MET A 223 -6.51 11.47 9.54
N LEU A 224 -5.85 10.93 10.58
CA LEU A 224 -6.42 10.94 11.93
C LEU A 224 -6.70 12.34 12.45
N GLU A 225 -5.80 13.30 12.24
CA GLU A 225 -5.98 14.67 12.73
C GLU A 225 -7.22 15.30 12.10
N GLU A 226 -7.35 15.18 10.79
CA GLU A 226 -8.50 15.72 10.07
C GLU A 226 -9.80 15.00 10.47
N PHE A 227 -9.81 13.67 10.55
CA PHE A 227 -11.05 12.90 10.72
C PHE A 227 -11.40 12.59 12.19
N SER A 228 -10.57 13.01 13.14
CA SER A 228 -10.72 12.78 14.60
C SER A 228 -12.09 13.19 15.17
N ASN A 229 -12.75 14.18 14.58
CA ASN A 229 -13.97 14.78 15.12
C ASN A 229 -15.25 14.42 14.36
N ILE A 230 -15.22 13.40 13.50
CA ILE A 230 -16.40 12.87 12.79
C ILE A 230 -16.58 11.38 13.10
N PRO A 231 -17.80 10.82 12.97
CA PRO A 231 -18.03 9.41 13.22
C PRO A 231 -17.34 8.54 12.15
N THR A 232 -16.42 7.68 12.60
CA THR A 232 -15.69 6.71 11.78
C THR A 232 -15.72 5.31 12.40
N ASP A 233 -15.30 4.28 11.67
CA ASP A 233 -15.47 2.88 12.09
C ASP A 233 -14.16 2.18 12.39
N PHE A 234 -13.11 2.49 11.62
CA PHE A 234 -11.81 1.82 11.70
C PHE A 234 -10.66 2.83 11.68
N ILE A 235 -9.52 2.39 12.20
CA ILE A 235 -8.22 3.02 11.97
C ILE A 235 -7.38 1.98 11.23
N VAL A 236 -6.89 2.33 10.04
CA VAL A 236 -6.16 1.43 9.15
C VAL A 236 -4.85 2.05 8.71
N THR A 237 -3.90 1.23 8.29
CA THR A 237 -2.61 1.73 7.80
C THR A 237 -2.56 1.89 6.30
N ASP A 238 -3.27 1.05 5.55
CA ASP A 238 -3.23 1.05 4.10
C ASP A 238 -1.78 0.85 3.58
N ASP A 239 -1.15 1.86 2.98
CA ASP A 239 0.26 1.82 2.64
C ASP A 239 1.16 2.18 3.83
N LEU A 240 2.06 1.27 4.22
CA LEU A 240 3.00 1.51 5.32
C LEU A 240 4.43 1.14 4.97
N LYS A 241 5.31 2.16 4.91
CA LYS A 241 6.74 2.01 4.61
C LYS A 241 7.49 1.22 5.69
N PRO A 242 8.61 0.56 5.32
CA PRO A 242 9.41 -0.22 6.27
C PRO A 242 9.94 0.60 7.46
N GLU A 243 10.28 1.87 7.28
CA GLU A 243 10.79 2.75 8.34
C GLU A 243 9.73 3.09 9.39
N GLU A 244 8.49 3.27 8.95
CA GLU A 244 7.37 3.54 9.85
C GLU A 244 6.94 2.28 10.58
N LEU A 245 6.80 1.17 9.84
CA LEU A 245 6.49 -0.14 10.42
C LEU A 245 7.54 -0.55 11.47
N PHE A 246 8.81 -0.24 11.24
CA PHE A 246 9.87 -0.47 12.21
C PHE A 246 9.63 0.28 13.52
N LYS A 247 9.16 1.53 13.45
CA LYS A 247 8.88 2.39 14.61
C LYS A 247 7.59 2.01 15.33
N GLY A 248 6.56 1.57 14.61
CA GLY A 248 5.25 1.28 15.15
C GLY A 248 4.28 0.73 14.11
N HIS A 249 3.15 0.19 14.58
CA HIS A 249 2.01 -0.17 13.74
C HIS A 249 0.76 0.47 14.35
N LEU A 250 -0.34 -0.27 14.50
CA LEU A 250 -1.58 0.24 15.13
C LEU A 250 -1.38 0.81 16.53
N ASN A 251 -0.39 0.37 17.31
CA ASN A 251 -0.12 0.92 18.65
C ASN A 251 0.21 2.43 18.63
N VAL A 252 0.96 2.92 17.64
CA VAL A 252 1.27 4.35 17.56
C VAL A 252 0.12 5.14 16.95
N ARG A 253 -0.73 4.50 16.15
CA ARG A 253 -1.97 5.08 15.62
C ARG A 253 -3.02 5.24 16.72
N LEU A 254 -3.14 4.24 17.61
CA LEU A 254 -3.96 4.32 18.82
C LEU A 254 -3.52 5.48 19.72
N ARG A 255 -2.21 5.57 20.00
CA ARG A 255 -1.64 6.70 20.75
C ARG A 255 -1.99 8.03 20.10
N LYS A 256 -1.75 8.17 18.79
CA LYS A 256 -2.08 9.40 18.05
C LYS A 256 -3.58 9.73 18.14
N ALA A 257 -4.46 8.74 17.99
CA ALA A 257 -5.90 8.95 18.09
C ALA A 257 -6.32 9.48 19.47
N VAL A 258 -5.77 8.89 20.55
CA VAL A 258 -6.03 9.32 21.92
C VAL A 258 -5.43 10.71 22.20
N ASP A 259 -4.21 11.00 21.72
CA ASP A 259 -3.58 12.32 21.82
C ASP A 259 -4.41 13.41 21.13
N LEU A 260 -5.13 13.06 20.07
CA LEU A 260 -6.08 13.93 19.35
C LEU A 260 -7.46 14.03 20.03
N GLY A 261 -7.67 13.34 21.15
CA GLY A 261 -8.89 13.41 21.97
C GLY A 261 -9.92 12.32 21.71
N MET A 262 -9.60 11.27 20.96
CA MET A 262 -10.47 10.09 20.84
C MET A 262 -10.52 9.33 22.17
N ASP A 263 -11.71 8.86 22.57
CA ASP A 263 -11.84 8.00 23.73
C ASP A 263 -11.02 6.70 23.53
N PRO A 264 -10.17 6.28 24.49
CA PRO A 264 -9.33 5.10 24.33
C PRO A 264 -10.09 3.79 24.11
N PHE A 265 -11.29 3.63 24.68
CA PHE A 265 -12.10 2.43 24.46
C PHE A 265 -12.66 2.41 23.03
N GLU A 266 -13.10 3.57 22.53
CA GLU A 266 -13.47 3.73 21.12
C GLU A 266 -12.29 3.42 20.20
N ALA A 267 -11.11 3.98 20.46
CA ALA A 267 -9.91 3.75 19.66
C ALA A 267 -9.56 2.25 19.61
N ILE A 268 -9.60 1.54 20.74
CA ILE A 268 -9.38 0.09 20.79
C ILE A 268 -10.44 -0.66 19.98
N ARG A 269 -11.73 -0.32 20.09
CA ARG A 269 -12.79 -0.96 19.29
C ARG A 269 -12.54 -0.84 17.79
N LYS A 270 -12.11 0.34 17.31
CA LYS A 270 -11.82 0.61 15.89
C LYS A 270 -10.74 -0.31 15.31
N VAL A 271 -9.87 -0.88 16.15
CA VAL A 271 -8.81 -1.81 15.74
C VAL A 271 -8.97 -3.22 16.36
N THR A 272 -10.13 -3.55 16.92
CA THR A 272 -10.39 -4.88 17.50
C THR A 272 -11.78 -5.39 17.14
N LEU A 273 -12.81 -4.97 17.86
CA LEU A 273 -14.17 -5.47 17.72
C LEU A 273 -14.77 -5.09 16.37
N ASN A 274 -14.67 -3.82 15.98
CA ASN A 274 -15.29 -3.31 14.76
C ASN A 274 -14.83 -4.08 13.50
N PRO A 275 -13.51 -4.25 13.23
CA PRO A 275 -13.07 -5.02 12.07
C PRO A 275 -13.44 -6.51 12.21
N ALA A 276 -13.34 -7.09 13.41
CA ALA A 276 -13.72 -8.49 13.61
C ALA A 276 -15.20 -8.76 13.30
N GLU A 277 -16.11 -7.86 13.70
CA GLU A 277 -17.52 -7.98 13.37
C GLU A 277 -17.80 -7.75 11.89
N HIS A 278 -17.08 -6.80 11.26
CA HIS A 278 -17.30 -6.50 9.86
C HIS A 278 -16.97 -7.67 8.93
N TYR A 279 -15.83 -8.32 9.18
CA TYR A 279 -15.32 -9.41 8.34
C TYR A 279 -15.61 -10.80 8.89
N GLY A 280 -16.41 -10.92 9.96
CA GLY A 280 -16.79 -12.21 10.54
C GLY A 280 -15.62 -12.98 11.20
N LEU A 281 -14.63 -12.27 11.73
CA LEU A 281 -13.40 -12.85 12.24
C LEU A 281 -13.60 -13.44 13.64
N ASN A 282 -13.00 -14.61 13.92
CA ASN A 282 -13.06 -15.23 15.26
C ASN A 282 -12.02 -14.64 16.25
N CYS A 283 -11.86 -13.33 16.27
CA CYS A 283 -10.95 -12.58 17.17
C CYS A 283 -11.56 -11.21 17.52
N GLY A 284 -10.76 -10.23 17.94
CA GLY A 284 -11.23 -8.85 18.22
C GLY A 284 -11.95 -8.64 19.55
N SER A 285 -12.12 -9.69 20.37
CA SER A 285 -12.70 -9.59 21.72
C SER A 285 -12.14 -10.64 22.66
N ILE A 286 -12.11 -10.34 23.96
CA ILE A 286 -11.76 -11.28 25.03
C ILE A 286 -13.06 -11.87 25.58
N SER A 287 -13.58 -12.92 24.95
CA SER A 287 -14.81 -13.59 25.39
C SER A 287 -14.75 -15.11 25.14
N PRO A 288 -15.50 -15.93 25.92
CA PRO A 288 -15.57 -17.37 25.70
C PRO A 288 -15.91 -17.74 24.24
N GLY A 289 -15.21 -18.73 23.68
CA GLY A 289 -15.37 -19.20 22.31
C GLY A 289 -14.51 -18.48 21.26
N ARG A 290 -13.94 -17.31 21.58
CA ARG A 290 -13.04 -16.56 20.68
C ARG A 290 -11.61 -17.08 20.73
N ASN A 291 -10.83 -16.83 19.68
CA ASN A 291 -9.40 -17.09 19.68
C ASN A 291 -8.69 -16.28 20.76
N ALA A 292 -7.74 -16.90 21.46
CA ALA A 292 -6.97 -16.27 22.52
C ALA A 292 -5.79 -15.44 21.96
N ASP A 293 -6.15 -14.36 21.26
CA ASP A 293 -5.22 -13.37 20.72
C ASP A 293 -5.25 -12.13 21.63
N LEU A 294 -4.20 -11.98 22.45
CA LEU A 294 -4.18 -11.04 23.58
C LEU A 294 -2.92 -10.17 23.52
N VAL A 295 -3.10 -8.89 23.81
CA VAL A 295 -2.00 -7.92 23.91
C VAL A 295 -1.97 -7.34 25.30
N PHE A 296 -0.78 -7.25 25.88
CA PHE A 296 -0.54 -6.63 27.17
C PHE A 296 0.11 -5.27 26.93
N ILE A 297 -0.54 -4.21 27.38
CA ILE A 297 -0.07 -2.82 27.30
C ILE A 297 0.16 -2.26 28.72
N ASP A 298 0.96 -1.20 28.85
CA ASP A 298 1.13 -0.52 30.14
C ASP A 298 -0.07 0.35 30.52
N ASN A 299 -0.57 1.15 29.61
CA ASN A 299 -1.66 2.09 29.86
C ASN A 299 -2.42 2.40 28.56
N LEU A 300 -3.49 3.20 28.68
CA LEU A 300 -4.35 3.64 27.57
C LEU A 300 -3.89 4.96 26.92
N ASP A 301 -2.72 5.46 27.31
CA ASP A 301 -2.13 6.69 26.75
C ASP A 301 -1.03 6.30 25.73
N ASP A 302 -0.02 5.55 26.17
CA ASP A 302 1.16 5.17 25.39
C ASP A 302 0.97 3.92 24.54
N PHE A 303 0.06 3.01 24.91
CA PHE A 303 -0.15 1.71 24.28
C PHE A 303 1.14 0.89 24.07
N ARG A 304 2.10 0.95 25.00
CA ARG A 304 3.38 0.25 24.81
C ARG A 304 3.21 -1.23 25.10
N VAL A 305 3.33 -2.01 24.02
CA VAL A 305 3.19 -3.47 24.07
C VAL A 305 4.32 -4.12 24.88
N LYS A 306 3.91 -4.92 25.87
CA LYS A 306 4.79 -5.69 26.77
C LYS A 306 4.85 -7.17 26.40
N ARG A 307 3.73 -7.70 25.92
CA ARG A 307 3.55 -9.11 25.58
C ARG A 307 2.45 -9.28 24.55
N VAL A 308 2.64 -10.20 23.62
CA VAL A 308 1.60 -10.65 22.68
C VAL A 308 1.44 -12.15 22.75
N ILE A 309 0.18 -12.59 22.73
CA ILE A 309 -0.23 -13.98 22.71
C ILE A 309 -1.12 -14.19 21.49
N ILE A 310 -0.90 -15.26 20.74
CA ILE A 310 -1.76 -15.69 19.64
C ILE A 310 -2.10 -17.17 19.83
N ASN A 311 -3.37 -17.52 19.71
CA ASN A 311 -3.86 -18.89 20.00
C ASN A 311 -3.34 -19.42 21.36
N GLY A 312 -3.25 -18.57 22.38
CA GLY A 312 -2.73 -18.97 23.70
C GLY A 312 -1.21 -19.23 23.76
N ASN A 313 -0.46 -18.97 22.69
CA ASN A 313 1.00 -19.08 22.67
C ASN A 313 1.64 -17.71 22.81
N THR A 314 2.65 -17.57 23.67
CA THR A 314 3.37 -16.29 23.79
C THR A 314 4.28 -16.10 22.58
N ILE A 315 4.00 -15.07 21.78
CA ILE A 315 4.72 -14.77 20.53
C ILE A 315 5.69 -13.61 20.72
N PHE A 316 5.39 -12.67 21.60
CA PHE A 316 6.28 -11.56 21.93
C PHE A 316 6.34 -11.37 23.44
N LYS A 317 7.55 -11.23 23.99
CA LYS A 317 7.77 -10.90 25.41
C LYS A 317 9.21 -10.39 25.62
N LYS A 318 9.41 -9.46 26.56
CA LYS A 318 10.74 -8.91 26.89
C LYS A 318 11.47 -8.35 25.66
N GLN A 319 10.75 -7.62 24.80
CA GLN A 319 11.29 -7.01 23.57
C GLN A 319 11.89 -8.03 22.58
N LYS A 320 11.42 -9.27 22.63
CA LYS A 320 11.83 -10.35 21.72
C LYS A 320 10.60 -11.03 21.14
N VAL A 321 10.60 -11.18 19.81
CA VAL A 321 9.65 -12.03 19.09
C VAL A 321 10.17 -13.46 19.16
N LEU A 322 9.29 -14.40 19.52
CA LEU A 322 9.54 -15.83 19.64
C LEU A 322 9.10 -16.56 18.37
N TYR A 323 9.31 -15.89 17.24
CA TYR A 323 9.08 -16.33 15.88
C TYR A 323 10.24 -15.81 15.05
N ARG A 324 10.63 -16.60 14.05
CA ARG A 324 11.68 -16.24 13.10
C ARG A 324 11.10 -16.46 11.70
N ALA A 325 11.08 -15.41 10.90
CA ALA A 325 10.65 -15.50 9.51
C ALA A 325 11.59 -16.40 8.72
N ASN A 326 11.00 -17.14 7.78
CA ASN A 326 11.71 -17.90 6.78
C ASN A 326 11.03 -17.65 5.43
N PRO A 327 11.33 -16.50 4.79
CA PRO A 327 10.66 -16.10 3.57
C PRO A 327 10.82 -17.13 2.46
N LEU A 328 9.77 -17.32 1.67
CA LEU A 328 9.83 -18.18 0.50
C LEU A 328 10.61 -17.49 -0.63
N PRO A 329 11.55 -18.19 -1.28
CA PRO A 329 12.23 -17.64 -2.44
C PRO A 329 11.26 -17.55 -3.63
N LEU A 330 11.56 -16.64 -4.55
CA LEU A 330 10.84 -16.51 -5.82
C LEU A 330 11.84 -16.34 -6.97
N GLU A 331 11.53 -16.92 -8.12
CA GLU A 331 12.26 -16.61 -9.36
C GLU A 331 11.96 -15.17 -9.82
N SER A 332 12.87 -14.59 -10.60
CA SER A 332 12.70 -13.23 -11.09
C SER A 332 11.46 -13.13 -11.97
N THR A 333 10.57 -12.19 -11.66
CA THR A 333 9.42 -11.86 -12.51
C THR A 333 9.77 -10.88 -13.64
N LEU A 334 10.91 -10.20 -13.54
CA LEU A 334 11.41 -9.28 -14.56
C LEU A 334 11.86 -10.06 -15.80
N LYS A 335 11.11 -9.91 -16.90
CA LYS A 335 11.37 -10.45 -18.23
C LYS A 335 11.73 -9.31 -19.18
N VAL A 336 12.86 -8.65 -18.91
CA VAL A 336 13.30 -7.45 -19.64
C VAL A 336 14.80 -7.48 -19.87
N GLU A 337 15.22 -7.02 -21.05
CA GLU A 337 16.63 -6.93 -21.41
C GLU A 337 17.28 -5.65 -20.85
N CYS A 338 18.58 -5.70 -20.60
CA CYS A 338 19.36 -4.51 -20.22
C CYS A 338 19.20 -3.40 -21.26
N LYS A 339 19.07 -2.16 -20.77
CA LYS A 339 18.88 -0.96 -21.57
C LYS A 339 20.18 -0.20 -21.77
N THR A 340 20.22 0.55 -22.86
CA THR A 340 21.28 1.48 -23.24
C THR A 340 20.79 2.91 -23.10
N ALA A 341 21.69 3.89 -23.10
CA ALA A 341 21.30 5.30 -23.05
C ALA A 341 20.36 5.70 -24.20
N ASN A 342 20.48 5.09 -25.38
CA ASN A 342 19.61 5.45 -26.52
C ASN A 342 18.15 5.06 -26.29
N ASP A 343 17.87 4.07 -25.43
CA ASP A 343 16.51 3.62 -25.12
C ASP A 343 15.70 4.68 -24.36
N PHE A 344 16.37 5.66 -23.73
CA PHE A 344 15.75 6.75 -22.97
C PHE A 344 15.80 8.10 -23.70
N ASP A 345 16.13 8.10 -24.99
CA ASP A 345 16.09 9.31 -25.80
C ASP A 345 14.67 9.60 -26.31
N VAL A 346 14.26 10.87 -26.18
CA VAL A 346 13.13 11.42 -26.93
C VAL A 346 13.71 12.02 -28.20
N LYS A 347 13.38 11.45 -29.35
CA LYS A 347 13.87 11.91 -30.65
C LYS A 347 12.97 13.02 -31.18
N ALA A 348 13.60 14.07 -31.69
CA ALA A 348 12.89 15.08 -32.48
C ALA A 348 12.53 14.49 -33.85
N GLU A 349 11.38 14.88 -34.40
CA GLU A 349 10.93 14.49 -35.74
C GLU A 349 11.92 14.95 -36.81
N ASN A 350 12.43 16.17 -36.69
CA ASN A 350 13.47 16.70 -37.57
C ASN A 350 14.77 16.98 -36.79
N PRO A 351 15.86 16.23 -37.07
CA PRO A 351 17.15 16.40 -36.39
C PRO A 351 17.80 17.78 -36.53
N ASN A 352 17.32 18.62 -37.45
CA ASN A 352 17.86 19.97 -37.67
C ASN A 352 17.22 21.04 -36.78
N HIS A 353 16.05 20.77 -36.19
CA HIS A 353 15.43 21.67 -35.23
C HIS A 353 16.37 21.88 -34.03
N LYS A 354 16.30 23.08 -33.45
CA LYS A 354 17.13 23.49 -32.30
C LYS A 354 16.35 23.44 -31.01
N SER A 355 15.03 23.37 -31.06
CA SER A 355 14.18 23.28 -29.90
C SER A 355 12.89 22.52 -30.16
N ALA A 356 12.33 21.95 -29.10
CA ALA A 356 11.03 21.30 -29.09
C ALA A 356 10.20 21.81 -27.91
N VAL A 357 8.92 22.10 -28.15
CA VAL A 357 7.94 22.36 -27.08
C VAL A 357 7.30 21.03 -26.69
N VAL A 358 7.60 20.56 -25.49
CA VAL A 358 7.14 19.26 -24.99
C VAL A 358 5.99 19.42 -24.01
N ASN A 359 5.06 18.47 -24.01
CA ASN A 359 4.17 18.25 -22.87
C ASN A 359 4.94 17.51 -21.78
N LEU A 360 4.66 17.84 -20.53
CA LEU A 360 5.28 17.19 -19.37
C LEU A 360 4.28 16.98 -18.25
N MET A 361 4.59 16.00 -17.41
CA MET A 361 3.91 15.78 -16.15
C MET A 361 4.53 16.68 -15.07
N ARG A 362 3.71 17.29 -14.22
CA ARG A 362 4.14 18.12 -13.10
C ARG A 362 3.81 17.44 -11.78
N VAL A 363 4.83 17.18 -10.98
CA VAL A 363 4.67 16.72 -9.60
C VAL A 363 4.03 17.82 -8.76
N VAL A 364 3.04 17.45 -7.96
CA VAL A 364 2.50 18.29 -6.89
C VAL A 364 3.06 17.71 -5.58
N PRO A 365 3.87 18.47 -4.81
CA PRO A 365 4.41 17.98 -3.55
C PRO A 365 3.30 17.49 -2.60
N ASN A 366 3.54 16.35 -1.95
CA ASN A 366 2.66 15.75 -0.95
C ASN A 366 1.25 15.44 -1.48
N SER A 367 1.16 15.01 -2.74
CA SER A 367 -0.08 14.67 -3.42
C SER A 367 0.15 13.57 -4.46
N ILE A 368 -0.75 12.58 -4.50
CA ILE A 368 -0.79 11.56 -5.57
C ILE A 368 -1.32 12.12 -6.90
N VAL A 369 -2.02 13.26 -6.86
CA VAL A 369 -2.49 14.00 -8.04
C VAL A 369 -1.31 14.72 -8.70
N THR A 370 -1.27 14.67 -10.03
CA THR A 370 -0.29 15.35 -10.88
C THR A 370 -0.94 16.48 -11.66
N GLY A 371 -0.12 17.42 -12.14
CA GLY A 371 -0.57 18.48 -13.04
C GLY A 371 -0.02 18.32 -14.45
N ARG A 372 -0.63 19.05 -15.39
CA ARG A 372 -0.10 19.23 -16.75
C ARG A 372 0.87 20.41 -16.84
N GLY A 373 1.91 20.28 -17.66
CA GLY A 373 2.84 21.37 -18.00
C GLY A 373 3.38 21.30 -19.43
N GLN A 374 4.08 22.37 -19.82
CA GLN A 374 4.83 22.44 -21.09
C GLN A 374 6.18 23.12 -20.86
N ALA A 375 7.20 22.72 -21.64
CA ALA A 375 8.51 23.35 -21.63
C ALA A 375 9.10 23.44 -23.04
N LYS A 376 9.87 24.49 -23.32
CA LYS A 376 10.68 24.59 -24.54
C LYS A 376 12.09 24.07 -24.23
N LEU A 377 12.44 22.93 -24.80
CA LEU A 377 13.70 22.24 -24.56
C LEU A 377 14.61 22.30 -25.78
N THR A 378 15.92 22.23 -25.55
CA THR A 378 16.93 22.21 -26.61
C THR A 378 16.93 20.86 -27.32
N VAL A 379 17.09 20.88 -28.64
CA VAL A 379 17.37 19.68 -29.44
C VAL A 379 18.85 19.67 -29.79
N ASP A 380 19.57 18.63 -29.37
CA ASP A 380 20.96 18.39 -29.76
C ASP A 380 21.08 17.04 -30.48
N LYS A 381 21.66 17.06 -31.67
CA LYS A 381 21.84 15.89 -32.55
C LYS A 381 20.55 15.04 -32.72
N GLY A 382 19.40 15.71 -32.80
CA GLY A 382 18.08 15.08 -32.97
C GLY A 382 17.51 14.44 -31.70
N THR A 383 18.10 14.65 -30.53
CA THR A 383 17.54 14.27 -29.23
C THR A 383 17.09 15.51 -28.46
N VAL A 384 15.90 15.48 -27.87
CA VAL A 384 15.42 16.52 -26.95
C VAL A 384 16.12 16.37 -25.60
N ILE A 385 16.78 17.44 -25.14
CA ILE A 385 17.63 17.45 -23.95
C ILE A 385 16.85 18.02 -22.74
N PRO A 386 16.85 17.35 -21.58
CA PRO A 386 16.20 17.86 -20.37
C PRO A 386 16.86 19.17 -19.88
N SER A 387 16.09 20.00 -19.18
CA SER A 387 16.55 21.25 -18.58
C SER A 387 16.65 21.08 -17.06
N VAL A 388 17.80 20.63 -16.56
CA VAL A 388 18.04 20.44 -15.10
C VAL A 388 17.91 21.77 -14.32
N PHE A 389 18.26 22.88 -14.96
CA PHE A 389 18.14 24.21 -14.37
C PHE A 389 16.67 24.59 -14.12
N GLU A 390 15.79 24.34 -15.09
CA GLU A 390 14.35 24.61 -15.00
C GLU A 390 13.57 23.45 -14.36
N ASP A 391 14.27 22.44 -13.84
CA ASP A 391 13.70 21.22 -13.28
C ASP A 391 12.75 20.49 -14.25
N VAL A 392 13.18 20.35 -15.49
CA VAL A 392 12.53 19.50 -16.50
C VAL A 392 13.43 18.30 -16.77
N LEU A 393 13.12 17.18 -16.13
CA LEU A 393 13.87 15.92 -16.19
C LEU A 393 13.24 14.95 -17.19
N LYS A 394 14.01 13.93 -17.58
CA LYS A 394 13.45 12.80 -18.33
C LYS A 394 12.75 11.83 -17.36
N VAL A 395 11.64 11.26 -17.80
CA VAL A 395 10.96 10.15 -17.13
C VAL A 395 10.67 9.06 -18.15
N SER A 396 10.83 7.80 -17.74
CA SER A 396 10.50 6.67 -18.59
C SER A 396 9.84 5.54 -17.82
N VAL A 397 8.92 4.84 -18.48
CA VAL A 397 8.33 3.59 -18.01
C VAL A 397 8.74 2.48 -18.96
N VAL A 398 9.46 1.49 -18.43
CA VAL A 398 9.97 0.32 -19.12
C VAL A 398 9.13 -0.88 -18.72
N GLU A 399 8.44 -1.45 -19.70
CA GLU A 399 7.65 -2.65 -19.50
C GLU A 399 8.55 -3.85 -19.14
N ARG A 400 8.12 -4.63 -18.15
CA ARG A 400 8.95 -5.69 -17.55
C ARG A 400 8.42 -7.11 -17.70
N TYR A 401 7.29 -7.33 -18.36
CA TYR A 401 6.61 -8.62 -18.48
C TYR A 401 6.90 -9.38 -19.78
N GLY A 402 7.76 -8.82 -20.66
CA GLY A 402 8.29 -9.49 -21.85
C GLY A 402 7.95 -8.80 -23.17
N GLY A 403 7.15 -7.74 -23.13
CA GLY A 403 6.85 -6.90 -24.30
C GLY A 403 8.00 -5.95 -24.68
N ASN A 404 8.88 -5.61 -23.73
CA ASN A 404 10.02 -4.70 -23.91
C ASN A 404 9.64 -3.29 -24.43
N THR A 405 8.39 -2.86 -24.23
CA THR A 405 7.94 -1.50 -24.59
C THR A 405 8.51 -0.45 -23.63
N ILE A 406 8.83 0.74 -24.14
CA ILE A 406 9.35 1.86 -23.35
C ILE A 406 8.63 3.13 -23.79
N CYS A 407 8.10 3.88 -22.82
CA CYS A 407 7.66 5.25 -23.05
C CYS A 407 8.65 6.21 -22.42
N ASN A 408 9.10 7.21 -23.18
CA ASN A 408 9.98 8.28 -22.73
C ASN A 408 9.24 9.62 -22.76
N SER A 409 9.28 10.38 -21.69
CA SER A 409 8.65 11.70 -21.59
C SER A 409 9.46 12.62 -20.67
N PHE A 410 8.86 13.74 -20.29
CA PHE A 410 9.43 14.74 -19.39
C PHE A 410 8.57 14.93 -18.15
N ILE A 411 9.24 15.26 -17.04
CA ILE A 411 8.63 15.50 -15.74
C ILE A 411 9.26 16.72 -15.08
N SER A 412 8.48 17.45 -14.28
CA SER A 412 8.97 18.55 -13.45
C SER A 412 8.54 18.42 -11.99
N GLY A 413 9.33 18.98 -11.08
CA GLY A 413 9.08 19.00 -9.63
C GLY A 413 9.91 17.99 -8.83
N PHE A 414 10.77 17.19 -9.47
CA PHE A 414 11.66 16.24 -8.77
C PHE A 414 12.92 16.92 -8.21
N GLY A 415 13.42 17.98 -8.84
CA GLY A 415 14.56 18.76 -8.34
C GLY A 415 15.95 18.13 -8.51
N ILE A 416 16.05 16.88 -8.97
CA ILE A 416 17.34 16.17 -9.10
C ILE A 416 18.30 16.94 -10.02
N LYS A 417 19.50 17.24 -9.51
CA LYS A 417 20.52 18.05 -10.20
C LYS A 417 21.60 17.23 -10.90
N ASN A 418 21.85 16.02 -10.42
CA ASN A 418 22.77 15.08 -11.06
C ASN A 418 22.34 13.65 -10.73
N GLY A 419 22.21 12.81 -11.75
CA GLY A 419 21.89 11.39 -11.56
C GLY A 419 20.51 10.98 -12.06
N ALA A 420 20.08 9.80 -11.61
CA ALA A 420 18.77 9.22 -11.85
C ALA A 420 18.33 8.36 -10.65
N ILE A 421 17.02 8.21 -10.50
CA ILE A 421 16.38 7.26 -9.58
C ILE A 421 15.49 6.32 -10.38
N ALA A 422 15.41 5.05 -9.99
CA ALA A 422 14.55 4.05 -10.60
C ALA A 422 13.86 3.17 -9.56
N SER A 423 12.68 2.68 -9.89
CA SER A 423 11.87 1.80 -9.04
C SER A 423 11.18 0.73 -9.90
N SER A 424 11.06 -0.49 -9.39
CA SER A 424 10.08 -1.47 -9.90
C SER A 424 8.78 -1.52 -9.11
N VAL A 425 8.65 -0.72 -8.06
CA VAL A 425 7.39 -0.42 -7.37
C VAL A 425 6.80 0.82 -8.02
N SER A 426 5.74 0.63 -8.80
CA SER A 426 5.07 1.69 -9.56
C SER A 426 3.60 1.34 -9.70
N HIS A 427 2.74 1.91 -8.86
CA HIS A 427 1.33 1.53 -8.75
C HIS A 427 0.60 1.68 -10.10
N ASP A 428 -0.20 0.72 -10.58
CA ASP A 428 -0.39 -0.65 -10.04
C ASP A 428 0.26 -1.70 -10.96
N SER A 429 0.51 -1.37 -12.22
CA SER A 429 1.11 -2.32 -13.16
C SER A 429 2.58 -2.61 -12.89
N HIS A 430 3.23 -1.85 -12.00
CA HIS A 430 4.58 -2.10 -11.49
C HIS A 430 5.65 -2.31 -12.56
N ASN A 431 5.54 -1.60 -13.67
CA ASN A 431 6.63 -1.50 -14.64
C ASN A 431 7.81 -0.73 -14.03
N ILE A 432 9.00 -0.86 -14.63
CA ILE A 432 10.15 -0.10 -14.12
C ILE A 432 9.97 1.36 -14.51
N ILE A 433 9.91 2.24 -13.51
CA ILE A 433 9.87 3.69 -13.74
C ILE A 433 11.22 4.30 -13.36
N VAL A 434 11.69 5.25 -14.17
CA VAL A 434 12.98 5.92 -13.97
C VAL A 434 12.87 7.40 -14.28
N VAL A 435 13.42 8.25 -13.40
CA VAL A 435 13.56 9.70 -13.59
C VAL A 435 15.02 10.07 -13.54
N GLY A 436 15.49 10.88 -14.49
CA GLY A 436 16.90 11.24 -14.54
C GLY A 436 17.24 12.50 -15.31
N THR A 437 18.44 13.00 -15.00
CA THR A 437 19.04 14.18 -15.62
C THR A 437 19.59 13.90 -17.02
N ASN A 438 19.87 12.63 -17.35
CA ASN A 438 20.29 12.21 -18.68
C ASN A 438 20.05 10.71 -18.87
N SER A 439 20.09 10.27 -20.13
CA SER A 439 19.80 8.90 -20.52
C SER A 439 20.82 7.86 -20.02
N GLN A 440 22.07 8.27 -19.78
CA GLN A 440 23.11 7.35 -19.31
C GLN A 440 22.84 6.89 -17.87
N TYR A 441 22.50 7.82 -16.97
CA TYR A 441 22.12 7.47 -15.61
C TYR A 441 20.81 6.67 -15.56
N MET A 442 19.84 7.00 -16.43
CA MET A 442 18.58 6.26 -16.49
C MET A 442 18.79 4.79 -16.92
N ALA A 443 19.66 4.56 -17.91
CA ALA A 443 20.03 3.22 -18.33
C ALA A 443 20.75 2.45 -17.22
N GLU A 444 21.69 3.11 -16.54
CA GLU A 444 22.40 2.48 -15.43
C GLU A 444 21.48 2.10 -14.28
N ALA A 445 20.59 3.01 -13.87
CA ALA A 445 19.64 2.78 -12.79
C ALA A 445 18.65 1.66 -13.15
N THR A 446 18.13 1.68 -14.37
CA THR A 446 17.24 0.62 -14.89
C THR A 446 17.93 -0.74 -14.91
N ASN A 447 19.18 -0.80 -15.37
CA ASN A 447 19.92 -2.07 -15.41
C ASN A 447 20.22 -2.61 -14.01
N LYS A 448 20.44 -1.72 -13.03
CA LYS A 448 20.62 -2.12 -11.64
C LYS A 448 19.32 -2.69 -11.05
N ILE A 449 18.16 -2.14 -11.40
CA ILE A 449 16.86 -2.74 -11.07
C ILE A 449 16.76 -4.16 -11.64
N ILE A 450 17.14 -4.37 -12.90
CA ILE A 450 17.11 -5.69 -13.54
C ILE A 450 18.06 -6.68 -12.84
N GLU A 451 19.29 -6.25 -12.53
CA GLU A 451 20.28 -7.06 -11.79
C GLU A 451 19.75 -7.49 -10.42
N ASN A 452 19.09 -6.57 -9.72
CA ASN A 452 18.52 -6.80 -8.40
C ASN A 452 17.22 -7.63 -8.43
N LYS A 453 16.68 -7.94 -9.62
CA LYS A 453 15.35 -8.57 -9.83
C LYS A 453 14.21 -7.70 -9.30
N GLY A 454 14.40 -6.39 -9.38
CA GLY A 454 13.52 -5.36 -8.84
C GLY A 454 14.13 -4.66 -7.62
N GLY A 455 13.58 -3.51 -7.28
CA GLY A 455 14.11 -2.69 -6.19
C GLY A 455 13.84 -1.21 -6.33
N LEU A 456 14.60 -0.48 -5.51
CA LEU A 456 14.79 0.95 -5.60
C LEU A 456 16.27 1.22 -5.89
N VAL A 457 16.57 2.17 -6.77
CA VAL A 457 17.94 2.52 -7.14
C VAL A 457 18.09 4.04 -7.22
N ALA A 458 19.18 4.57 -6.67
CA ALA A 458 19.63 5.94 -6.90
C ALA A 458 21.09 5.93 -7.38
N ILE A 459 21.37 6.68 -8.45
CA ILE A 459 22.71 6.78 -9.06
C ILE A 459 23.02 8.24 -9.31
N SER A 460 24.21 8.67 -8.91
CA SER A 460 24.81 9.98 -9.24
C SER A 460 26.25 9.79 -9.74
N ASN A 461 26.95 10.89 -10.03
CA ASN A 461 28.38 10.86 -10.30
C ASN A 461 29.24 10.48 -9.08
N GLU A 462 28.73 10.64 -7.86
CA GLU A 462 29.50 10.46 -6.61
C GLU A 462 29.17 9.14 -5.90
N GLU A 463 27.91 8.74 -5.93
CA GLU A 463 27.37 7.64 -5.13
C GLU A 463 26.37 6.82 -5.94
N LYS A 464 26.29 5.52 -5.62
CA LYS A 464 25.29 4.58 -6.14
C LYS A 464 24.77 3.77 -4.97
N MET A 465 23.45 3.67 -4.84
CA MET A 465 22.82 2.91 -3.78
C MET A 465 21.58 2.22 -4.33
N ASP A 466 21.28 1.05 -3.76
CA ASP A 466 20.15 0.24 -4.17
C ASP A 466 19.57 -0.57 -3.00
N LEU A 467 18.27 -0.83 -3.08
CA LEU A 467 17.52 -1.74 -2.23
C LEU A 467 16.93 -2.82 -3.14
N ALA A 468 17.45 -4.04 -3.06
CA ALA A 468 16.93 -5.16 -3.84
C ALA A 468 15.58 -5.62 -3.29
N LEU A 469 14.61 -5.79 -4.19
CA LEU A 469 13.27 -6.31 -3.89
C LEU A 469 13.00 -7.56 -4.75
N PRO A 470 13.74 -8.67 -4.54
CA PRO A 470 13.75 -9.80 -5.47
C PRO A 470 12.42 -10.56 -5.55
N ILE A 471 11.51 -10.37 -4.59
CA ILE A 471 10.20 -11.01 -4.59
C ILE A 471 9.24 -10.15 -5.41
N ALA A 472 8.94 -10.61 -6.62
CA ALA A 472 8.06 -9.95 -7.60
C ALA A 472 8.52 -8.55 -8.05
N GLY A 473 9.71 -8.11 -7.64
CA GLY A 473 10.14 -6.72 -7.78
C GLY A 473 9.48 -5.75 -6.80
N LEU A 474 8.83 -6.26 -5.74
CA LEU A 474 8.04 -5.49 -4.78
C LEU A 474 8.53 -5.65 -3.34
N MET A 475 8.96 -6.85 -2.95
CA MET A 475 9.30 -7.17 -1.57
C MET A 475 10.71 -7.75 -1.43
N SER A 476 11.25 -7.61 -0.23
CA SER A 476 12.52 -8.18 0.21
C SER A 476 12.31 -9.35 1.18
N ASP A 477 13.21 -10.32 1.12
CA ASP A 477 13.38 -11.39 2.10
C ASP A 477 14.33 -11.01 3.25
N CYS A 478 14.95 -9.83 3.19
CA CYS A 478 15.78 -9.26 4.25
C CYS A 478 14.97 -8.86 5.49
N SER A 479 15.66 -8.55 6.58
CA SER A 479 15.00 -8.09 7.81
C SER A 479 14.49 -6.65 7.67
N VAL A 480 13.41 -6.30 8.38
CA VAL A 480 12.91 -4.91 8.43
C VAL A 480 13.98 -3.90 8.84
N VAL A 481 14.94 -4.29 9.68
CA VAL A 481 16.04 -3.41 10.11
C VAL A 481 16.92 -3.02 8.93
N GLU A 482 17.23 -3.98 8.06
CA GLU A 482 18.05 -3.74 6.87
C GLU A 482 17.26 -2.94 5.83
N VAL A 483 16.03 -3.37 5.53
CA VAL A 483 15.17 -2.74 4.52
C VAL A 483 14.86 -1.28 4.90
N ALA A 484 14.43 -1.02 6.14
CA ALA A 484 14.17 0.33 6.62
C ALA A 484 15.41 1.22 6.60
N LYS A 485 16.57 0.67 6.98
CA LYS A 485 17.83 1.43 6.97
C LYS A 485 18.20 1.84 5.55
N VAL A 486 18.24 0.89 4.62
CA VAL A 486 18.67 1.15 3.23
C VAL A 486 17.66 2.05 2.52
N SER A 487 16.36 1.86 2.75
CA SER A 487 15.32 2.74 2.21
C SER A 487 15.45 4.18 2.73
N ALA A 488 15.75 4.38 4.02
CA ALA A 488 16.03 5.71 4.56
C ALA A 488 17.29 6.33 3.95
N GLU A 489 18.39 5.57 3.85
CA GLU A 489 19.66 6.03 3.27
C GLU A 489 19.50 6.40 1.77
N LEU A 490 18.67 5.66 1.03
CA LEU A 490 18.29 5.98 -0.35
C LEU A 490 17.57 7.32 -0.46
N ASN A 491 16.56 7.57 0.38
CA ASN A 491 15.85 8.85 0.37
C ASN A 491 16.80 10.02 0.72
N GLU A 492 17.70 9.83 1.70
CA GLU A 492 18.73 10.83 2.03
C GLU A 492 19.70 11.08 0.86
N MET A 493 20.09 10.03 0.12
CA MET A 493 20.92 10.18 -1.08
C MET A 493 20.22 11.02 -2.15
N VAL A 494 18.92 10.77 -2.40
CA VAL A 494 18.14 11.53 -3.39
C VAL A 494 17.99 12.99 -2.97
N TYR A 495 17.88 13.27 -1.67
CA TYR A 495 17.95 14.65 -1.15
C TYR A 495 19.31 15.30 -1.45
N ARG A 496 20.44 14.60 -1.24
CA ARG A 496 21.78 15.10 -1.63
C ARG A 496 21.94 15.34 -3.12
N MET A 497 21.21 14.59 -3.96
CA MET A 497 21.16 14.81 -5.41
C MET A 497 20.38 16.08 -5.81
N GLY A 498 19.76 16.79 -4.84
CA GLY A 498 19.07 18.07 -5.02
C GLY A 498 17.54 17.98 -5.02
N CYS A 499 16.98 16.79 -4.81
CA CYS A 499 15.53 16.62 -4.65
C CYS A 499 15.04 17.26 -3.36
N SER A 500 13.88 17.91 -3.42
CA SER A 500 13.24 18.54 -2.25
C SER A 500 11.93 17.87 -1.82
N LEU A 501 11.59 16.73 -2.44
CA LEU A 501 10.43 15.94 -2.07
C LEU A 501 10.70 15.19 -0.77
N ASP A 502 9.69 15.11 0.10
CA ASP A 502 9.79 14.40 1.38
C ASP A 502 9.94 12.88 1.19
N SER A 503 9.35 12.32 0.13
CA SER A 503 9.43 10.90 -0.23
C SER A 503 9.53 10.72 -1.75
N PRO A 504 10.73 10.83 -2.34
CA PRO A 504 10.93 10.78 -3.80
C PRO A 504 10.53 9.45 -4.44
N PHE A 505 10.83 8.30 -3.82
CA PHE A 505 10.49 6.98 -4.40
C PHE A 505 9.00 6.69 -4.37
N THR A 506 8.32 7.05 -3.28
CA THR A 506 6.86 7.12 -3.21
C THR A 506 6.27 8.01 -4.30
N THR A 507 6.79 9.24 -4.42
CA THR A 507 6.26 10.16 -5.44
C THR A 507 6.41 9.53 -6.82
N LEU A 508 7.55 8.89 -7.07
CA LEU A 508 7.83 8.16 -8.29
C LEU A 508 6.85 6.99 -8.52
N SER A 509 6.50 6.22 -7.49
CA SER A 509 5.60 5.05 -7.65
C SER A 509 4.21 5.44 -8.15
N PHE A 510 3.70 6.61 -7.77
CA PHE A 510 2.40 7.13 -8.22
C PHE A 510 2.43 7.83 -9.59
N MET A 511 3.61 8.08 -10.17
CA MET A 511 3.71 8.77 -11.47
C MET A 511 3.18 7.93 -12.64
N ALA A 512 3.09 6.62 -12.47
CA ALA A 512 2.54 5.69 -13.45
C ALA A 512 1.22 5.03 -13.03
N LEU A 513 0.41 5.72 -12.19
CA LEU A 513 -0.92 5.26 -11.79
C LEU A 513 -2.03 5.97 -12.62
N PRO A 514 -2.40 5.47 -13.81
CA PRO A 514 -3.31 6.10 -14.78
C PRO A 514 -4.80 6.11 -14.38
N VAL A 515 -5.11 5.99 -13.09
CA VAL A 515 -6.47 6.15 -12.53
C VAL A 515 -6.59 7.37 -11.62
N VAL A 516 -5.47 8.08 -11.37
CA VAL A 516 -5.42 9.31 -10.58
C VAL A 516 -5.09 10.52 -11.47
N PRO A 517 -5.89 11.60 -11.46
CA PRO A 517 -5.68 12.77 -12.31
C PRO A 517 -4.39 13.56 -11.99
N GLU A 518 -3.93 14.49 -12.85
CA GLU A 518 -4.41 14.83 -14.20
C GLU A 518 -3.63 14.11 -15.32
N VAL A 519 -2.29 14.09 -15.24
CA VAL A 519 -1.41 13.53 -16.29
C VAL A 519 -0.49 12.46 -15.70
N LYS A 520 -0.43 11.27 -16.31
CA LYS A 520 0.41 10.15 -15.86
C LYS A 520 1.26 9.63 -17.03
N ILE A 521 2.24 8.80 -16.74
CA ILE A 521 3.01 8.09 -17.77
C ILE A 521 2.83 6.59 -17.61
N THR A 522 2.52 5.88 -18.69
CA THR A 522 2.51 4.41 -18.72
C THR A 522 3.58 3.92 -19.69
N ASN A 523 3.82 2.61 -19.76
CA ASN A 523 4.71 2.04 -20.79
C ASN A 523 4.20 2.28 -22.22
N ARG A 524 2.95 2.73 -22.39
CA ARG A 524 2.30 2.98 -23.68
C ARG A 524 2.26 4.44 -24.10
N GLY A 525 2.44 5.39 -23.17
CA GLY A 525 2.40 6.81 -23.51
C GLY A 525 2.26 7.73 -22.30
N LEU A 526 2.38 9.04 -22.57
CA LEU A 526 1.90 10.08 -21.66
C LEU A 526 0.37 10.12 -21.75
N PHE A 527 -0.32 10.10 -20.62
CA PHE A 527 -1.76 9.86 -20.55
C PHE A 527 -2.48 10.96 -19.77
N ASP A 528 -3.53 11.54 -20.37
CA ASP A 528 -4.44 12.48 -19.73
C ASP A 528 -5.59 11.69 -19.11
N VAL A 529 -5.56 11.52 -17.79
CA VAL A 529 -6.54 10.71 -17.05
C VAL A 529 -7.92 11.38 -17.09
N THR A 530 -7.97 12.71 -17.13
CA THR A 530 -9.23 13.46 -17.15
C THR A 530 -9.98 13.27 -18.48
N LYS A 531 -9.23 13.21 -19.58
CA LYS A 531 -9.78 12.98 -20.92
C LYS A 531 -9.81 11.53 -21.35
N ASN A 532 -9.12 10.66 -20.60
CA ASN A 532 -8.99 9.24 -20.90
C ASN A 532 -8.32 8.97 -22.27
N GLU A 533 -7.30 9.75 -22.61
CA GLU A 533 -6.60 9.67 -23.90
C GLU A 533 -5.08 9.85 -23.77
N PHE A 534 -4.31 9.29 -24.72
CA PHE A 534 -2.88 9.54 -24.81
C PHE A 534 -2.59 10.94 -25.37
N MET A 535 -1.50 11.53 -24.91
CA MET A 535 -1.03 12.85 -25.29
C MET A 535 0.26 12.74 -26.10
N ASP A 536 0.42 13.64 -27.09
CA ASP A 536 1.69 13.82 -27.77
C ASP A 536 2.76 14.33 -26.79
N ILE A 537 3.96 13.76 -26.86
CA ILE A 537 5.09 14.22 -26.03
C ILE A 537 5.66 15.53 -26.59
N ILE A 538 5.77 15.65 -27.91
CA ILE A 538 6.25 16.84 -28.61
C ILE A 538 5.06 17.52 -29.29
N ASN A 539 4.79 18.78 -28.94
CA ASN A 539 3.70 19.56 -29.57
C ASN A 539 4.16 20.22 -30.87
N HIS A 540 5.37 20.79 -30.87
CA HIS A 540 5.94 21.54 -31.98
C HIS A 540 7.46 21.60 -31.86
N GLU A 541 8.15 21.71 -32.99
CA GLU A 541 9.61 21.80 -33.08
C GLU A 541 10.05 22.98 -33.96
N GLU A 542 11.15 23.65 -33.59
CA GLU A 542 11.71 24.83 -34.28
C GLU A 542 13.22 24.75 -34.44
#